data_AF-A0A8H3I485-F1
#
_entry.id   AF-A0A8H3I485-F1
#
_cell.length_a   1.000
_cell.length_b   1.000
_cell.length_c   1.000
_cell.angle_alpha   90.00
_cell.angle_beta   90.00
_cell.angle_gamma   90.00
#
_symmetry.space_group_name_H-M   'P 1'
#
loop_
_entity.id
_entity.type
_entity.pdbx_description
1 polymer ?
#
loop_
_entity_poly.entity_id
_entity_poly.type
_entity_poly.pdbx_seq_one_letter_code
_entity_poly.pdbx_strand_id
1 'polypeptide(L)'
;MADSNPVFSEHRTDQLRRLFGNSEGTDVLCVCGGVTWNVHIFVLQLGSKVLGKLCSGSFQEVITGRIEINQYEPHLVHRMLQHLYMVDYSASEIEIDGKKEESFVSELLTHVMMYAMGDEYDVKDLKTEALWKFKHAINAKKGQSGELTSVLEVVPAIYTTTLDSDRGLRDGVVAFGAKHLRRIQDLPDFKSAVTQVPTYMIEVLPTFLNRLEDERRRYIGECSSCNNEEDWSFDGVCCNVCREHKSLCWFDMVDAS
;
A
#
# COMPACT_ATOMS: atom_id res chain seq x y z
N MET A 1 -23.22 -21.90 -8.85
CA MET A 1 -22.39 -20.67 -8.87
C MET A 1 -22.93 -19.84 -10.01
N ALA A 2 -23.58 -18.72 -9.69
CA ALA A 2 -24.24 -17.91 -10.71
C ALA A 2 -23.18 -17.05 -11.40
N ASP A 3 -23.02 -17.23 -12.71
CA ASP A 3 -22.25 -16.35 -13.58
C ASP A 3 -22.91 -14.97 -13.55
N SER A 4 -22.36 -14.06 -12.75
CA SER A 4 -22.76 -12.66 -12.73
C SER A 4 -22.36 -12.02 -14.06
N ASN A 5 -23.36 -11.59 -14.85
CA ASN A 5 -23.18 -10.89 -16.11
C ASN A 5 -22.39 -9.57 -15.89
N PRO A 6 -21.18 -9.41 -16.45
CA PRO A 6 -20.29 -8.28 -16.19
C PRO A 6 -20.88 -6.92 -16.59
N VAL A 7 -21.77 -6.88 -17.60
CA VAL A 7 -22.45 -5.65 -18.04
C VAL A 7 -23.43 -5.12 -16.98
N PHE A 8 -24.07 -6.03 -16.24
CA PHE A 8 -25.01 -5.66 -15.17
C PHE A 8 -24.31 -5.13 -13.92
N SER A 9 -23.08 -5.57 -13.65
CA SER A 9 -22.26 -5.03 -12.55
C SER A 9 -21.73 -3.63 -12.84
N GLU A 10 -21.38 -3.33 -14.09
CA GLU A 10 -20.82 -2.04 -14.49
C GLU A 10 -21.86 -0.91 -14.54
N HIS A 11 -23.12 -1.23 -14.91
CA HIS A 11 -24.20 -0.25 -14.89
C HIS A 11 -24.59 0.21 -13.48
N ARG A 12 -24.58 -0.71 -12.50
CA ARG A 12 -24.91 -0.39 -11.10
C ARG A 12 -23.85 0.49 -10.43
N THR A 13 -22.58 0.30 -10.76
CA THR A 13 -21.50 1.18 -10.28
C THR A 13 -21.62 2.57 -10.90
N ASP A 14 -22.05 2.71 -12.16
CA ASP A 14 -22.28 4.03 -12.76
C ASP A 14 -23.43 4.81 -12.09
N GLN A 15 -24.50 4.12 -11.69
CA GLN A 15 -25.61 4.74 -10.96
C GLN A 15 -25.18 5.23 -9.57
N LEU A 16 -24.42 4.43 -8.81
CA LEU A 16 -23.89 4.84 -7.51
C LEU A 16 -22.92 6.02 -7.62
N ARG A 17 -22.02 6.01 -8.61
CA ARG A 17 -21.08 7.12 -8.85
C ARG A 17 -21.78 8.47 -8.99
N ARG A 18 -22.92 8.52 -9.68
CA ARG A 18 -23.71 9.75 -9.90
C ARG A 18 -24.35 10.30 -8.62
N LEU A 19 -24.46 9.50 -7.57
CA LEU A 19 -25.00 9.95 -6.29
C LEU A 19 -23.96 10.71 -5.46
N PHE A 20 -22.65 10.51 -5.69
CA PHE A 20 -21.63 11.21 -4.94
C PHE A 20 -21.62 12.70 -5.31
N GLY A 21 -21.85 13.57 -4.32
CA GLY A 21 -22.01 15.01 -4.53
C GLY A 21 -23.41 15.45 -4.97
N ASN A 22 -24.34 14.52 -5.20
CA ASN A 22 -25.75 14.83 -5.40
C ASN A 22 -26.48 14.81 -4.04
N SER A 23 -27.19 15.89 -3.72
CA SER A 23 -27.97 16.01 -2.48
C SER A 23 -29.35 15.34 -2.54
N GLU A 24 -29.84 14.96 -3.72
CA GLU A 24 -31.13 14.30 -3.88
C GLU A 24 -31.15 12.94 -3.18
N GLY A 25 -32.12 12.74 -2.27
CA GLY A 25 -32.30 11.47 -1.56
C GLY A 25 -31.27 11.21 -0.45
N THR A 26 -30.43 12.18 -0.12
CA THR A 26 -29.52 12.10 1.03
C THR A 26 -30.29 12.18 2.35
N ASP A 27 -29.82 11.44 3.34
CA ASP A 27 -30.51 11.19 4.62
C ASP A 27 -29.59 11.32 5.84
N VAL A 28 -28.29 11.59 5.62
CA VAL A 28 -27.33 11.90 6.69
C VAL A 28 -26.26 12.90 6.22
N LEU A 29 -25.86 13.79 7.13
CA LEU A 29 -24.78 14.75 6.93
C LEU A 29 -23.48 14.22 7.54
N CYS A 30 -22.47 13.95 6.72
CA CYS A 30 -21.12 13.65 7.19
C CYS A 30 -20.33 14.94 7.39
N VAL A 31 -19.66 15.11 8.52
CA VAL A 31 -18.90 16.33 8.85
C VAL A 31 -17.49 15.98 9.30
N CYS A 32 -16.50 16.71 8.76
CA CYS A 32 -15.09 16.61 9.14
C CYS A 32 -14.41 17.98 8.97
N GLY A 33 -13.80 18.51 10.03
CA GLY A 33 -13.00 19.74 9.94
C GLY A 33 -13.73 20.96 9.35
N GLY A 34 -15.05 21.05 9.53
CA GLY A 34 -15.89 22.10 8.96
C GLY A 34 -16.37 21.85 7.53
N VAL A 35 -15.84 20.83 6.84
CA VAL A 35 -16.34 20.36 5.55
C VAL A 35 -17.51 19.40 5.78
N THR A 36 -18.52 19.48 4.92
CA THR A 36 -19.75 18.69 5.04
C THR A 36 -20.10 17.98 3.74
N TRP A 37 -20.52 16.72 3.83
CA TRP A 37 -21.01 15.95 2.70
C TRP A 37 -22.42 15.45 2.99
N ASN A 38 -23.36 15.74 2.10
CA ASN A 38 -24.66 15.07 2.08
C ASN A 38 -24.45 13.66 1.52
N VAL A 39 -24.70 12.64 2.33
CA VAL A 39 -24.46 11.24 1.95
C VAL A 39 -25.69 10.38 2.21
N HIS A 40 -25.63 9.16 1.71
CA HIS A 40 -26.74 8.22 1.71
C HIS A 40 -26.42 7.09 2.71
N ILE A 41 -27.24 6.93 3.75
CA ILE A 41 -27.07 5.93 4.81
C ILE A 41 -26.94 4.54 4.20
N PHE A 42 -27.74 4.21 3.18
CA PHE A 42 -27.68 2.89 2.55
C PHE A 42 -26.30 2.61 1.93
N VAL A 43 -25.63 3.61 1.35
CA VAL A 43 -24.27 3.46 0.79
C VAL A 43 -23.27 3.20 1.90
N LEU A 44 -23.35 3.96 3.00
CA LEU A 44 -22.49 3.75 4.17
C LEU A 44 -22.69 2.37 4.80
N GLN A 45 -23.93 1.93 4.94
CA GLN A 45 -24.29 0.61 5.49
C GLN A 45 -23.82 -0.56 4.62
N LEU A 46 -23.87 -0.40 3.29
CA LEU A 46 -23.39 -1.41 2.36
C LEU A 46 -21.87 -1.56 2.41
N GLY A 47 -21.14 -0.44 2.48
CA GLY A 47 -19.68 -0.47 2.44
C GLY A 47 -18.99 -0.59 3.80
N SER A 48 -19.70 -0.37 4.91
CA SER A 48 -19.13 -0.43 6.26
C SER A 48 -20.16 -0.81 7.32
N LYS A 49 -19.85 -1.84 8.11
CA LYS A 49 -20.64 -2.16 9.30
C LYS A 49 -20.49 -1.11 10.40
N VAL A 50 -19.33 -0.47 10.49
CA VAL A 50 -19.04 0.56 11.50
C VAL A 50 -19.85 1.82 11.18
N LEU A 51 -19.73 2.35 9.97
CA LEU A 51 -20.52 3.51 9.53
C LEU A 51 -22.01 3.20 9.52
N GLY A 52 -22.39 1.97 9.15
CA GLY A 52 -23.78 1.52 9.23
C GLY A 52 -24.35 1.58 10.65
N LYS A 53 -23.57 1.22 11.67
CA LYS A 53 -23.95 1.38 13.09
C LYS A 53 -24.01 2.84 13.52
N LEU A 54 -23.09 3.69 13.04
CA LEU A 54 -23.18 5.14 13.29
C LEU A 54 -24.49 5.72 12.74
N CYS A 55 -25.01 5.14 11.65
CA CYS A 55 -26.25 5.55 11.01
C CYS A 55 -27.51 4.80 11.51
N SER A 56 -27.39 3.82 12.43
CA SER A 56 -28.54 3.02 12.86
C SER A 56 -28.52 2.71 14.36
N GLY A 57 -29.61 3.06 15.06
CA GLY A 57 -29.77 2.81 16.48
C GLY A 57 -30.35 4.00 17.25
N SER A 58 -30.03 4.07 18.55
CA SER A 58 -30.44 5.14 19.48
C SER A 58 -29.34 6.17 19.73
N PHE A 59 -28.32 6.20 18.88
CA PHE A 59 -27.19 7.11 18.99
C PHE A 59 -27.58 8.53 18.53
N GLN A 60 -26.87 9.55 19.01
CA GLN A 60 -27.23 10.95 18.73
C GLN A 60 -27.25 11.23 17.24
N GLU A 61 -26.39 10.56 16.47
CA GLU A 61 -26.20 10.68 15.03
C GLU A 61 -27.48 10.37 14.22
N VAL A 62 -28.27 9.39 14.69
CA VAL A 62 -29.57 9.03 14.08
C VAL A 62 -30.63 10.08 14.39
N ILE A 63 -30.54 10.72 15.55
CA ILE A 63 -31.47 11.78 16.00
C ILE A 63 -31.10 13.12 15.35
N THR A 64 -29.81 13.40 15.19
CA THR A 64 -29.30 14.64 14.59
C THR A 64 -29.20 14.58 13.07
N GLY A 65 -29.27 13.38 12.48
CA GLY A 65 -29.03 13.17 11.05
C GLY A 65 -27.60 13.52 10.64
N ARG A 66 -26.63 13.35 11.56
CA ARG A 66 -25.25 13.82 11.38
C ARG A 66 -24.23 12.82 11.93
N ILE A 67 -23.22 12.48 11.14
CA ILE A 67 -22.04 11.73 11.56
C ILE A 67 -20.81 12.63 11.54
N GLU A 68 -19.99 12.56 12.59
CA GLU A 68 -18.75 13.33 12.69
C GLU A 68 -17.54 12.42 12.63
N ILE A 69 -16.62 12.69 11.71
CA ILE A 69 -15.35 11.99 11.57
C ILE A 69 -14.25 13.04 11.75
N ASN A 70 -13.81 13.23 12.99
CA ASN A 70 -12.89 14.32 13.34
C ASN A 70 -11.45 13.83 13.61
N GLN A 71 -11.19 12.52 13.63
CA GLN A 71 -9.84 11.98 13.82
C GLN A 71 -8.97 12.03 12.55
N TYR A 72 -9.58 12.36 11.40
CA TYR A 72 -8.92 12.42 10.09
C TYR A 72 -9.06 13.80 9.48
N GLU A 73 -8.16 14.12 8.54
CA GLU A 73 -8.26 15.32 7.74
C GLU A 73 -9.39 15.20 6.69
N PRO A 74 -10.05 16.31 6.31
CA PRO A 74 -11.19 16.30 5.38
C PRO A 74 -10.93 15.58 4.06
N HIS A 75 -9.71 15.69 3.51
CA HIS A 75 -9.33 15.04 2.25
C HIS A 75 -9.31 13.51 2.36
N LEU A 76 -8.96 12.93 3.51
CA LEU A 76 -8.98 11.49 3.73
C LEU A 76 -10.42 10.97 3.87
N VAL A 77 -11.26 11.71 4.60
CA VAL A 77 -12.70 11.40 4.71
C VAL A 77 -13.36 11.47 3.35
N HIS A 78 -13.06 12.49 2.55
CA HIS A 78 -13.52 12.60 1.18
C HIS A 78 -13.12 11.39 0.32
N ARG A 79 -11.85 10.95 0.38
CA ARG A 79 -11.38 9.76 -0.35
C ARG A 79 -12.08 8.47 0.10
N MET A 80 -12.34 8.31 1.40
CA MET A 80 -13.10 7.17 1.91
C MET A 80 -14.53 7.19 1.37
N LEU A 81 -15.21 8.33 1.43
CA LEU A 81 -16.55 8.48 0.89
C LEU A 81 -16.55 8.23 -0.63
N GLN A 82 -15.61 8.81 -1.37
CA GLN A 82 -15.44 8.57 -2.80
C GLN A 82 -15.34 7.07 -3.10
N HIS A 83 -14.53 6.33 -2.33
CA HIS A 83 -14.43 4.88 -2.47
C HIS A 83 -15.76 4.16 -2.23
N LEU A 84 -16.55 4.54 -1.23
CA LEU A 84 -17.86 3.92 -0.96
C LEU A 84 -18.84 4.07 -2.14
N TYR A 85 -18.76 5.17 -2.90
CA TYR A 85 -19.62 5.42 -4.04
C TYR A 85 -19.06 4.87 -5.37
N MET A 86 -17.74 4.85 -5.52
CA MET A 86 -17.09 4.61 -6.81
C MET A 86 -16.29 3.31 -6.89
N VAL A 87 -16.07 2.66 -5.74
CA VAL A 87 -15.12 1.55 -5.54
C VAL A 87 -13.69 1.95 -5.95
N ASP A 88 -13.39 3.25 -5.88
CA ASP A 88 -12.11 3.82 -6.23
C ASP A 88 -11.93 5.16 -5.50
N TYR A 89 -10.68 5.54 -5.27
CA TYR A 89 -10.30 6.86 -4.78
C TYR A 89 -9.03 7.33 -5.48
N SER A 90 -8.97 8.63 -5.77
CA SER A 90 -7.76 9.28 -6.30
C SER A 90 -6.71 9.41 -5.20
N ALA A 91 -5.42 9.49 -5.54
CA ALA A 91 -4.35 9.86 -4.58
C ALA A 91 -3.76 11.25 -4.85
N SER A 92 -3.96 11.80 -6.05
CA SER A 92 -3.34 13.05 -6.51
C SER A 92 -4.27 14.25 -6.38
N GLU A 93 -5.49 14.14 -6.93
CA GLU A 93 -6.47 15.22 -6.97
C GLU A 93 -7.71 14.86 -6.14
N ILE A 94 -8.23 15.83 -5.41
CA ILE A 94 -9.59 15.80 -4.84
C ILE A 94 -10.36 17.03 -5.28
N GLU A 95 -11.67 16.89 -5.38
CA GLU A 95 -12.58 18.01 -5.62
C GLU A 95 -13.55 18.10 -4.44
N ILE A 96 -13.40 19.16 -3.65
CA ILE A 96 -14.28 19.48 -2.52
C ILE A 96 -14.97 20.81 -2.86
N ASP A 97 -16.31 20.83 -2.83
CA ASP A 97 -17.12 22.01 -3.13
C ASP A 97 -16.79 22.69 -4.48
N GLY A 98 -16.50 21.89 -5.51
CA GLY A 98 -16.15 22.39 -6.84
C GLY A 98 -14.75 23.00 -6.95
N LYS A 99 -13.92 22.88 -5.90
CA LYS A 99 -12.53 23.33 -5.90
C LYS A 99 -11.63 22.10 -5.98
N LYS A 100 -10.81 22.06 -7.03
CA LYS A 100 -9.69 21.13 -7.09
C LYS A 100 -8.67 21.53 -6.02
N GLU A 101 -8.46 20.64 -5.06
CA GLU A 101 -7.38 20.78 -4.10
C GLU A 101 -6.28 19.77 -4.44
N GLU A 102 -5.04 20.25 -4.54
CA GLU A 102 -3.89 19.37 -4.58
C GLU A 102 -3.69 18.73 -3.20
N SER A 103 -3.44 17.43 -3.20
CA SER A 103 -3.09 16.72 -1.98
C SER A 103 -1.72 17.19 -1.50
N PHE A 104 -1.65 17.86 -0.34
CA PHE A 104 -0.38 18.15 0.33
C PHE A 104 0.29 16.88 0.88
N VAL A 105 -0.46 15.78 0.93
CA VAL A 105 0.00 14.46 1.40
C VAL A 105 0.51 13.65 0.22
N SER A 106 1.68 13.01 0.39
CA SER A 106 2.27 12.16 -0.64
C SER A 106 1.34 11.00 -1.04
N GLU A 107 1.46 10.52 -2.27
CA GLU A 107 0.68 9.39 -2.80
C GLU A 107 0.79 8.15 -1.89
N LEU A 108 2.01 7.81 -1.47
CA LEU A 108 2.25 6.66 -0.60
C LEU A 108 1.59 6.84 0.78
N LEU A 109 1.72 8.03 1.38
CA LEU A 109 1.11 8.31 2.68
C LEU A 109 -0.42 8.29 2.58
N THR A 110 -0.97 8.75 1.46
CA THR A 110 -2.42 8.63 1.18
C THR A 110 -2.85 7.17 1.21
N HIS A 111 -2.17 6.28 0.50
CA HIS A 111 -2.53 4.85 0.52
C HIS A 111 -2.37 4.21 1.90
N VAL A 112 -1.36 4.60 2.68
CA VAL A 112 -1.19 4.14 4.06
C VAL A 112 -2.37 4.56 4.94
N MET A 113 -2.80 5.82 4.84
CA MET A 113 -3.94 6.34 5.60
C MET A 113 -5.25 5.70 5.16
N MET A 114 -5.47 5.52 3.85
CA MET A 114 -6.66 4.84 3.35
C MET A 114 -6.71 3.37 3.76
N TYR A 115 -5.56 2.69 3.85
CA TYR A 115 -5.46 1.33 4.37
C TYR A 115 -5.87 1.25 5.84
N ALA A 116 -5.37 2.17 6.66
CA ALA A 116 -5.70 2.27 8.08
C ALA A 116 -7.18 2.60 8.30
N MET A 117 -7.73 3.56 7.57
CA MET A 117 -9.16 3.90 7.60
C MET A 117 -10.03 2.73 7.15
N GLY A 118 -9.61 1.97 6.14
CA GLY A 118 -10.31 0.78 5.68
C GLY A 118 -10.40 -0.30 6.77
N ASP A 119 -9.38 -0.41 7.63
CA ASP A 119 -9.42 -1.29 8.80
C ASP A 119 -10.31 -0.73 9.92
N GLU A 120 -10.09 0.53 10.31
CA GLU A 120 -10.79 1.18 11.43
C GLU A 120 -12.30 1.26 11.22
N TYR A 121 -12.73 1.59 9.99
CA TYR A 121 -14.14 1.67 9.64
C TYR A 121 -14.69 0.37 9.05
N ASP A 122 -13.98 -0.76 9.07
CA ASP A 122 -14.41 -2.04 8.47
C ASP A 122 -14.86 -1.88 7.00
N VAL A 123 -14.15 -1.08 6.22
CA VAL A 123 -14.30 -0.93 4.76
C VAL A 123 -13.26 -1.82 4.08
N LYS A 124 -13.55 -3.11 3.99
CA LYS A 124 -12.58 -4.14 3.56
C LYS A 124 -12.05 -3.94 2.14
N ASP A 125 -12.93 -3.51 1.23
CA ASP A 125 -12.55 -3.27 -0.17
C ASP A 125 -11.63 -2.05 -0.28
N LEU A 126 -11.82 -1.03 0.57
CA LEU A 126 -10.92 0.13 0.66
C LEU A 126 -9.54 -0.29 1.15
N LYS A 127 -9.48 -1.10 2.22
CA LYS A 127 -8.21 -1.63 2.74
C LYS A 127 -7.47 -2.43 1.66
N THR A 128 -8.19 -3.27 0.92
CA THR A 128 -7.64 -4.09 -0.16
C THR A 128 -7.13 -3.24 -1.33
N GLU A 129 -7.92 -2.28 -1.78
CA GLU A 129 -7.58 -1.37 -2.87
C GLU A 129 -6.37 -0.50 -2.50
N ALA A 130 -6.34 0.04 -1.27
CA ALA A 130 -5.22 0.83 -0.79
C ALA A 130 -3.92 0.04 -0.71
N LEU A 131 -3.98 -1.22 -0.31
CA LEU A 131 -2.83 -2.11 -0.32
C LEU A 131 -2.31 -2.34 -1.74
N TRP A 132 -3.21 -2.59 -2.68
CA TRP A 132 -2.85 -2.82 -4.07
C TRP A 132 -2.19 -1.58 -4.67
N LYS A 133 -2.80 -0.40 -4.52
CA LYS A 133 -2.25 0.87 -5.00
C LYS A 133 -0.90 1.20 -4.36
N PHE A 134 -0.76 1.00 -3.05
CA PHE A 134 0.51 1.16 -2.35
C PHE A 134 1.60 0.26 -2.94
N LYS A 135 1.32 -1.05 -3.06
CA LYS A 135 2.27 -2.02 -3.63
C LYS A 135 2.63 -1.69 -5.08
N HIS A 136 1.66 -1.23 -5.86
CA HIS A 136 1.91 -0.78 -7.23
C HIS A 136 2.84 0.45 -7.25
N ALA A 137 2.56 1.45 -6.43
CA ALA A 137 3.33 2.70 -6.35
C ALA A 137 4.78 2.46 -5.88
N ILE A 138 5.04 1.60 -4.89
CA ILE A 138 6.41 1.27 -4.46
C ILE A 138 7.16 0.45 -5.52
N ASN A 139 6.47 -0.45 -6.24
CA ASN A 139 7.09 -1.28 -7.27
C ASN A 139 7.44 -0.49 -8.54
N ALA A 140 6.72 0.61 -8.80
CA ALA A 140 7.01 1.52 -9.91
C ALA A 140 8.28 2.36 -9.69
N LYS A 141 8.77 2.48 -8.45
CA LYS A 141 10.00 3.23 -8.14
C LYS A 141 11.22 2.52 -8.73
N LYS A 142 11.94 3.21 -9.63
CA LYS A 142 13.13 2.71 -10.34
C LYS A 142 14.42 2.85 -9.52
N GLY A 143 14.31 3.48 -8.35
CA GLY A 143 15.36 3.58 -7.35
C GLY A 143 16.16 4.87 -7.43
N GLN A 144 15.66 5.89 -8.13
CA GLN A 144 16.25 7.23 -8.02
C GLN A 144 16.22 7.68 -6.55
N SER A 145 17.19 8.48 -6.10
CA SER A 145 17.35 8.80 -4.68
C SER A 145 16.06 9.36 -4.05
N GLY A 146 15.38 10.28 -4.73
CA GLY A 146 14.12 10.86 -4.23
C GLY A 146 12.96 9.85 -4.17
N GLU A 147 12.90 8.91 -5.11
CA GLU A 147 11.90 7.84 -5.09
C GLU A 147 12.11 6.90 -3.89
N LEU A 148 13.37 6.55 -3.60
CA LEU A 148 13.72 5.72 -2.45
C LEU A 148 13.36 6.42 -1.13
N THR A 149 13.71 7.71 -1.01
CA THR A 149 13.36 8.54 0.15
C THR A 149 11.84 8.54 0.40
N SER A 150 11.02 8.73 -0.64
CA SER A 150 9.56 8.77 -0.47
C SER A 150 8.95 7.50 0.15
N VAL A 151 9.56 6.32 -0.08
CA VAL A 151 9.11 5.06 0.53
C VAL A 151 9.55 4.96 1.99
N LEU A 152 10.70 5.52 2.34
CA LEU A 152 11.24 5.50 3.70
C LEU A 152 10.46 6.42 4.63
N GLU A 153 10.01 7.57 4.13
CA GLU A 153 9.22 8.56 4.88
C GLU A 153 7.91 7.99 5.43
N VAL A 154 7.32 7.00 4.77
CA VAL A 154 6.04 6.39 5.19
C VAL A 154 6.20 5.19 6.12
N VAL A 155 7.43 4.71 6.37
CA VAL A 155 7.68 3.57 7.26
C VAL A 155 7.15 3.82 8.69
N PRO A 156 7.42 4.97 9.34
CA PRO A 156 6.84 5.25 10.65
C PRO A 156 5.31 5.20 10.64
N ALA A 157 4.67 5.83 9.66
CA ALA A 157 3.23 5.83 9.53
C ALA A 157 2.68 4.40 9.47
N ILE A 158 3.23 3.54 8.59
CA ILE A 158 2.81 2.13 8.46
C ILE A 158 2.88 1.38 9.79
N TYR A 159 3.97 1.52 10.54
CA TYR A 159 4.15 0.80 11.79
C TYR A 159 3.30 1.37 12.94
N THR A 160 2.90 2.63 12.87
CA THR A 160 2.01 3.25 13.87
C THR A 160 0.52 3.02 13.60
N THR A 161 0.12 2.87 12.33
CA THR A 161 -1.29 2.71 11.94
C THR A 161 -1.71 1.27 11.70
N THR A 162 -0.79 0.31 11.84
CA THR A 162 -1.08 -1.13 11.68
C THR A 162 -0.64 -1.91 12.90
N LEU A 163 -1.38 -2.98 13.23
CA LEU A 163 -0.97 -3.95 14.25
C LEU A 163 0.21 -4.81 13.75
N ASP A 164 0.97 -5.41 14.67
CA ASP A 164 2.11 -6.28 14.31
C ASP A 164 1.71 -7.52 13.50
N SER A 165 0.49 -8.02 13.72
CA SER A 165 -0.11 -9.10 12.95
C SER A 165 -0.60 -8.68 11.56
N ASP A 166 -0.75 -7.38 11.31
CA ASP A 166 -1.14 -6.88 10.00
C ASP A 166 0.08 -6.71 9.10
N ARG A 167 0.26 -7.70 8.22
CA ARG A 167 1.44 -7.85 7.37
C ARG A 167 1.32 -7.18 6.01
N GLY A 168 0.15 -6.64 5.64
CA GLY A 168 -0.11 -6.16 4.28
C GLY A 168 0.89 -5.12 3.79
N LEU A 169 0.91 -3.95 4.45
CA LEU A 169 1.82 -2.85 4.14
C LEU A 169 3.25 -3.14 4.62
N ARG A 170 3.40 -3.74 5.81
CA ARG A 170 4.69 -4.03 6.44
C ARG A 170 5.57 -4.93 5.56
N ASP A 171 5.02 -6.02 5.04
CA ASP A 171 5.77 -6.91 4.13
C ASP A 171 6.20 -6.18 2.85
N GLY A 172 5.39 -5.24 2.36
CA GLY A 172 5.71 -4.42 1.20
C GLY A 172 6.95 -3.56 1.41
N VAL A 173 7.00 -2.81 2.52
CA VAL A 173 8.15 -1.94 2.82
C VAL A 173 9.38 -2.71 3.29
N VAL A 174 9.21 -3.88 3.91
CA VAL A 174 10.32 -4.79 4.26
C VAL A 174 10.96 -5.36 2.99
N ALA A 175 10.15 -5.86 2.05
CA ALA A 175 10.63 -6.36 0.77
C ALA A 175 11.33 -5.27 -0.05
N PHE A 176 10.77 -4.05 -0.06
CA PHE A 176 11.41 -2.89 -0.67
C PHE A 176 12.77 -2.57 -0.03
N GLY A 177 12.80 -2.46 1.31
CA GLY A 177 14.02 -2.18 2.06
C GLY A 177 15.11 -3.21 1.80
N ALA A 178 14.77 -4.50 1.83
CA ALA A 178 15.69 -5.59 1.53
C ALA A 178 16.22 -5.52 0.09
N LYS A 179 15.36 -5.28 -0.90
CA LYS A 179 15.77 -5.15 -2.31
C LYS A 179 16.72 -3.97 -2.53
N HIS A 180 16.55 -2.88 -1.80
CA HIS A 180 17.26 -1.63 -2.02
C HIS A 180 18.30 -1.29 -0.93
N LEU A 181 18.57 -2.20 0.02
CA LEU A 181 19.36 -1.91 1.23
C LEU A 181 20.71 -1.26 0.93
N ARG A 182 21.44 -1.79 -0.06
CA ARG A 182 22.75 -1.27 -0.50
C ARG A 182 22.71 0.20 -0.95
N ARG A 183 21.55 0.67 -1.44
CA ARG A 183 21.35 2.04 -1.95
C ARG A 183 20.78 2.98 -0.90
N ILE A 184 20.03 2.45 0.07
CA ILE A 184 19.33 3.27 1.07
C ILE A 184 20.09 3.38 2.40
N GLN A 185 21.01 2.46 2.72
CA GLN A 185 21.66 2.39 4.03
C GLN A 185 22.34 3.70 4.49
N ASP A 186 22.84 4.49 3.54
CA ASP A 186 23.53 5.75 3.83
C ASP A 186 22.60 6.97 3.84
N LEU A 187 21.36 6.83 3.34
CA LEU A 187 20.39 7.90 3.26
C LEU A 187 19.96 8.34 4.67
N PRO A 188 19.81 9.66 4.91
CA PRO A 188 19.33 10.18 6.19
C PRO A 188 17.92 9.66 6.51
N ASP A 189 17.07 9.49 5.50
CA ASP A 189 15.70 9.01 5.66
C ASP A 189 15.65 7.56 6.14
N PHE A 190 16.58 6.73 5.68
CA PHE A 190 16.70 5.35 6.15
C PHE A 190 17.13 5.31 7.62
N LYS A 191 18.15 6.10 7.97
CA LYS A 191 18.61 6.23 9.36
C LYS A 191 17.50 6.76 10.27
N SER A 192 16.73 7.74 9.81
CA SER A 192 15.57 8.28 10.50
C SER A 192 14.49 7.20 10.71
N ALA A 193 14.12 6.48 9.65
CA ALA A 193 13.12 5.42 9.71
C ALA A 193 13.52 4.30 10.68
N VAL A 194 14.78 3.84 10.65
CA VAL A 194 15.29 2.80 11.58
C VAL A 194 15.39 3.31 13.01
N THR A 195 15.66 4.60 13.22
CA THR A 195 15.69 5.20 14.57
C THR A 195 14.28 5.26 15.16
N GLN A 196 13.30 5.69 14.37
CA GLN A 196 11.90 5.78 14.80
C GLN A 196 11.24 4.40 14.93
N VAL A 197 11.63 3.45 14.08
CA VAL A 197 11.07 2.10 13.99
C VAL A 197 12.20 1.07 13.96
N PRO A 198 12.81 0.73 15.11
CA PRO A 198 13.90 -0.25 15.15
C PRO A 198 13.50 -1.64 14.63
N THR A 199 12.23 -2.02 14.82
CA THR A 199 11.65 -3.28 14.32
C THR A 199 11.72 -3.39 12.80
N TYR A 200 11.66 -2.27 12.07
CA TYR A 200 11.79 -2.26 10.62
C TYR A 200 13.13 -2.88 10.16
N MET A 201 14.25 -2.50 10.77
CA MET A 201 15.55 -3.06 10.42
C MET A 201 15.67 -4.54 10.83
N ILE A 202 15.08 -4.92 11.97
CA ILE A 202 15.04 -6.31 12.45
C ILE A 202 14.33 -7.22 11.42
N GLU A 203 13.35 -6.69 10.69
CA GLU A 203 12.64 -7.43 9.62
C GLU A 203 13.32 -7.34 8.26
N VAL A 204 13.93 -6.19 7.92
CA VAL A 204 14.67 -5.99 6.66
C VAL A 204 15.92 -6.85 6.59
N LEU A 205 16.69 -6.95 7.69
CA LEU A 205 17.99 -7.62 7.66
C LEU A 205 17.89 -9.12 7.31
N PRO A 206 17.04 -9.94 7.94
CA PRO A 206 16.89 -11.35 7.55
C PRO A 206 16.40 -11.49 6.11
N THR A 207 15.45 -10.64 5.69
CA THR A 207 14.93 -10.64 4.32
C THR A 207 16.02 -10.33 3.30
N PHE A 208 16.91 -9.40 3.61
CA PHE A 208 18.08 -9.07 2.79
C PHE A 208 19.10 -10.21 2.73
N LEU A 209 19.43 -10.81 3.87
CA LEU A 209 20.38 -11.93 3.93
C LEU A 209 19.87 -13.15 3.16
N ASN A 210 18.60 -13.52 3.33
CA ASN A 210 17.97 -14.59 2.56
C ASN A 210 18.02 -14.30 1.06
N ARG A 211 17.79 -13.05 0.67
CA ARG A 211 17.91 -12.64 -0.74
C ARG A 211 19.33 -12.82 -1.29
N LEU A 212 20.36 -12.49 -0.50
CA LEU A 212 21.76 -12.72 -0.91
C LEU A 212 22.09 -14.23 -1.02
N GLU A 213 21.54 -15.05 -0.12
CA GLU A 213 21.70 -16.50 -0.19
C GLU A 213 21.00 -17.08 -1.42
N ASP A 214 19.79 -16.62 -1.75
CA ASP A 214 19.07 -17.04 -2.94
C ASP A 214 19.78 -16.58 -4.22
N GLU A 215 20.30 -15.35 -4.24
CA GLU A 215 21.14 -14.86 -5.34
C GLU A 215 22.38 -15.76 -5.48
N ARG A 216 23.08 -16.06 -4.38
CA ARG A 216 24.22 -17.00 -4.39
C ARG A 216 23.84 -18.38 -4.91
N ARG A 217 22.73 -18.96 -4.42
CA ARG A 217 22.23 -20.29 -4.83
C ARG A 217 21.88 -20.35 -6.32
N ARG A 218 21.38 -19.27 -6.94
CA ARG A 218 21.16 -19.25 -8.41
C ARG A 218 22.44 -19.48 -9.22
N TYR A 219 23.60 -19.18 -8.65
CA TYR A 219 24.89 -19.40 -9.30
C TYR A 219 25.51 -20.77 -8.96
N ILE A 220 24.96 -21.49 -7.97
CA ILE A 220 25.36 -22.84 -7.56
C ILE A 220 24.50 -23.86 -8.33
N GLY A 221 25.12 -24.61 -9.23
CA GLY A 221 24.51 -25.75 -9.93
C GLY A 221 25.55 -26.85 -10.14
N GLU A 222 25.18 -28.01 -10.67
CA GLU A 222 26.14 -29.08 -10.97
C GLU A 222 27.29 -28.55 -11.84
N CYS A 223 28.53 -28.78 -11.41
CA CYS A 223 29.69 -28.51 -12.23
C CYS A 223 29.69 -29.46 -13.44
N SER A 224 29.53 -28.93 -14.65
CA SER A 224 29.54 -29.71 -15.89
C SER A 224 30.81 -30.54 -16.13
N SER A 225 31.90 -30.21 -15.44
CA SER A 225 33.20 -30.85 -15.64
C SER A 225 33.51 -31.95 -14.63
N CYS A 226 32.94 -31.87 -13.41
CA CYS A 226 33.20 -32.86 -12.36
C CYS A 226 31.94 -33.44 -11.70
N ASN A 227 30.75 -33.03 -12.14
CA ASN A 227 29.44 -33.43 -11.64
C ASN A 227 29.27 -33.29 -10.11
N ASN A 228 30.05 -32.42 -9.46
CA ASN A 228 29.85 -32.09 -8.06
C ASN A 228 28.74 -31.04 -7.92
N GLU A 229 27.82 -31.28 -6.98
CA GLU A 229 26.61 -30.48 -6.79
C GLU A 229 26.83 -29.19 -5.98
N GLU A 230 27.90 -29.07 -5.17
CA GLU A 230 27.83 -28.11 -4.03
C GLU A 230 29.06 -27.23 -3.74
N ASP A 231 30.03 -27.08 -4.63
CA ASP A 231 31.23 -26.31 -4.25
C ASP A 231 31.72 -25.38 -5.37
N TRP A 232 31.22 -24.14 -5.36
CA TRP A 232 31.64 -23.05 -6.23
C TRP A 232 32.28 -21.92 -5.40
N SER A 233 33.24 -21.21 -5.98
CA SER A 233 33.91 -20.08 -5.34
C SER A 233 32.91 -18.98 -4.95
N PHE A 234 33.29 -18.12 -4.02
CA PHE A 234 32.41 -17.06 -3.49
C PHE A 234 31.82 -16.14 -4.58
N ASP A 235 32.50 -16.00 -5.72
CA ASP A 235 32.07 -15.25 -6.90
C ASP A 235 31.25 -16.08 -7.92
N GLY A 236 31.05 -17.38 -7.68
CA GLY A 236 30.33 -18.30 -8.57
C GLY A 236 31.02 -18.56 -9.91
N VAL A 237 32.28 -18.16 -10.06
CA VAL A 237 33.01 -18.21 -11.34
C VAL A 237 33.68 -19.58 -11.54
N CYS A 238 34.13 -20.22 -10.47
CA CYS A 238 34.93 -21.45 -10.54
C CYS A 238 34.39 -22.54 -9.61
N CYS A 239 34.46 -23.79 -10.02
CA CYS A 239 34.23 -24.91 -9.11
C CYS A 239 35.40 -25.01 -8.09
N ASN A 240 35.11 -25.11 -6.79
CA ASN A 240 36.12 -25.28 -5.75
C ASN A 240 36.80 -26.67 -5.81
N VAL A 241 36.15 -27.66 -6.45
CA VAL A 241 36.67 -29.03 -6.56
C VAL A 241 37.64 -29.18 -7.73
N CYS A 242 37.19 -28.90 -8.96
CA CYS A 242 38.03 -29.09 -10.16
C CYS A 242 38.73 -27.82 -10.65
N ARG A 243 38.44 -26.65 -10.06
CA ARG A 243 38.95 -25.34 -10.46
C ARG A 243 38.59 -24.92 -11.89
N GLU A 244 37.73 -25.67 -12.59
CA GLU A 244 37.25 -25.24 -13.90
C GLU A 244 36.28 -24.06 -13.77
N HIS A 245 36.47 -23.09 -14.67
CA HIS A 245 35.62 -21.93 -14.78
C HIS A 245 34.31 -22.33 -15.45
N LYS A 246 33.19 -21.75 -15.02
CA LYS A 246 31.98 -21.74 -15.85
C LYS A 246 32.38 -21.15 -17.20
N SER A 247 32.18 -21.87 -18.31
CA SER A 247 32.41 -21.33 -19.65
C SER A 247 31.51 -20.12 -19.85
N LEU A 248 32.03 -18.95 -19.51
CA LEU A 248 31.48 -17.60 -19.50
C LEU A 248 30.08 -17.45 -20.12
N CYS A 249 29.04 -17.25 -19.29
CA CYS A 249 28.01 -16.28 -19.66
C CYS A 249 28.58 -14.89 -19.36
N TRP A 250 29.43 -14.41 -20.28
CA TRP A 250 30.02 -13.06 -20.25
C TRP A 250 28.97 -11.95 -20.48
N PHE A 251 27.70 -12.31 -20.67
CA PHE A 251 26.63 -11.38 -21.06
C PHE A 251 25.84 -10.79 -19.88
N ASP A 252 25.85 -11.39 -18.69
CA ASP A 252 24.94 -10.94 -17.61
C ASP A 252 25.59 -10.00 -16.58
N MET A 253 26.87 -9.65 -16.73
CA MET A 253 27.55 -8.68 -15.83
C MET A 253 27.49 -7.23 -16.34
N VAL A 254 26.92 -6.96 -17.52
CA VAL A 254 26.96 -5.61 -18.14
C VAL A 254 25.74 -4.75 -17.80
N ASP A 255 24.64 -5.30 -17.26
CA ASP A 255 23.42 -4.53 -16.97
C ASP A 255 23.21 -4.19 -15.48
N ALA A 256 24.30 -4.12 -14.71
CA ALA A 256 24.30 -3.61 -13.34
C ALA A 256 25.12 -2.31 -13.24
N SER A 257 24.70 -1.28 -13.96
CA SER A 257 25.12 0.12 -13.79
C SER A 257 23.93 1.05 -13.86
#